data_AF-A0A177EJJ8-F1
#
_entry.id   AF-A0A177EJJ8-F1
#
_cell.length_a   1.000
_cell.length_b   1.000
_cell.length_c   1.000
_cell.angle_alpha   90.00
_cell.angle_beta   90.00
_cell.angle_gamma   90.00
#
_symmetry.space_group_name_H-M   'P 1'
#
loop_
_entity.id
_entity.type
_entity.pdbx_description
1 polymer ?
#
loop_
_entity_poly.entity_id
_entity_poly.type
_entity_poly.pdbx_seq_one_letter_code
_entity_poly.pdbx_strand_id
1 'polypeptide(L)'
;MGKDSLSKIGKSKKGHTNDIKMDEDSDPFSIHNDIQKEIEKNQSIINENLNKMKHTVKLFKGVDKENISVEEAVTANDTNVRVTVKQKEKSGRGSNTSSNSQDIDKQFSIGNDKKVKKAVLEGIVLVVYLEKGSPSNRTIQVS
;
A
#
# COMPACT_ATOMS: atom_id res chain seq x y z
N MET A 1 23.15 95.81 -14.61
CA MET A 1 23.54 94.77 -13.63
C MET A 1 22.30 93.99 -13.29
N GLY A 2 22.23 92.72 -13.67
CA GLY A 2 21.01 91.94 -13.45
C GLY A 2 21.17 90.44 -13.72
N LYS A 3 20.42 89.70 -12.91
CA LYS A 3 19.94 88.31 -13.02
C LYS A 3 20.81 87.21 -12.40
N ASP A 4 20.52 86.99 -11.13
CA ASP A 4 20.68 85.71 -10.44
C ASP A 4 20.01 84.59 -11.24
N SER A 5 20.81 83.57 -11.57
CA SER A 5 20.35 82.39 -12.27
C SER A 5 20.14 81.25 -11.27
N LEU A 6 18.87 80.90 -11.09
CA LEU A 6 18.38 79.73 -10.37
C LEU A 6 18.96 78.45 -10.97
N SER A 7 19.81 77.77 -10.20
CA SER A 7 20.30 76.42 -10.53
C SER A 7 19.37 75.35 -9.97
N LYS A 8 19.08 74.38 -10.84
CA LYS A 8 18.05 73.36 -10.81
C LYS A 8 18.20 72.32 -9.69
N ILE A 9 17.08 72.04 -9.03
CA ILE A 9 16.51 70.73 -8.67
C ILE A 9 17.51 69.56 -8.62
N GLY A 10 17.88 69.16 -7.40
CA GLY A 10 18.26 67.79 -7.05
C GLY A 10 17.13 67.18 -6.23
N LYS A 11 16.34 66.28 -6.83
CA LYS A 11 15.30 65.53 -6.12
C LYS A 11 15.96 64.62 -5.08
N SER A 12 15.73 64.90 -3.80
CA SER A 12 16.07 64.00 -2.70
C SER A 12 15.50 62.61 -2.98
N LYS A 13 16.39 61.62 -3.14
CA LYS A 13 16.01 60.21 -3.13
C LYS A 13 15.47 59.90 -1.74
N LYS A 14 14.18 59.53 -1.68
CA LYS A 14 13.54 58.87 -0.55
C LYS A 14 14.48 57.82 0.02
N GLY A 15 14.78 57.92 1.32
CA GLY A 15 15.40 56.83 2.05
C GLY A 15 14.58 55.57 1.85
N HIS A 16 15.23 54.51 1.38
CA HIS A 16 14.67 53.18 1.45
C HIS A 16 14.65 52.78 2.92
N THR A 17 13.47 52.75 3.54
CA THR A 17 13.28 51.94 4.74
C THR A 17 13.45 50.49 4.29
N ASN A 18 14.46 49.81 4.83
CA ASN A 18 14.51 48.36 4.79
C ASN A 18 13.44 47.86 5.77
N ASP A 19 12.18 47.90 5.34
CA ASP A 19 11.13 47.15 5.99
C ASP A 19 11.39 45.68 5.65
N ILE A 20 12.09 44.99 6.55
CA ILE A 20 12.05 43.53 6.60
C ILE A 20 10.60 43.21 6.94
N LYS A 21 9.81 42.90 5.91
CA LYS A 21 8.55 42.20 6.11
C LYS A 21 8.92 40.85 6.69
N MET A 22 8.85 40.73 8.00
CA MET A 22 8.65 39.43 8.62
C MET A 22 7.27 39.01 8.11
N ASP A 23 7.21 37.98 7.26
CA ASP A 23 5.96 37.35 6.86
C ASP A 23 5.34 36.73 8.13
N GLU A 24 4.58 37.54 8.87
CA GLU A 24 3.87 37.20 10.11
C GLU A 24 2.59 36.39 9.84
N ASP A 25 2.55 35.58 8.77
CA ASP A 25 1.39 34.77 8.41
C ASP A 25 1.68 33.27 8.36
N SER A 26 2.71 32.80 9.08
CA SER A 26 2.86 31.38 9.36
C SER A 26 1.95 30.99 10.53
N ASP A 27 0.63 30.99 10.29
CA ASP A 27 -0.35 30.53 11.28
C ASP A 27 0.07 29.12 11.77
N PRO A 28 0.37 28.94 13.07
CA PRO A 28 0.80 27.64 13.60
C PRO A 28 -0.24 26.54 13.38
N PHE A 29 -1.53 26.89 13.23
CA PHE A 29 -2.58 25.93 12.85
C PHE A 29 -2.46 25.47 11.40
N SER A 30 -1.96 26.31 10.49
CA SER A 30 -1.71 25.94 9.10
C SER A 30 -0.56 24.95 8.96
N ILE A 31 0.53 25.14 9.73
CA ILE A 31 1.66 24.20 9.77
C ILE A 31 1.21 22.85 10.33
N HIS A 32 0.38 22.85 11.37
CA HIS A 32 -0.14 21.61 11.97
C HIS A 32 -1.04 20.82 10.99
N ASN A 33 -1.83 21.54 10.17
CA ASN A 33 -2.69 20.95 9.15
C ASN A 33 -1.87 20.32 8.00
N ASP A 34 -0.78 20.98 7.58
CA ASP A 34 0.08 20.46 6.52
C ASP A 34 0.88 19.22 6.97
N ILE A 35 1.40 19.23 8.21
CA ILE A 35 2.03 18.05 8.81
C ILE A 35 1.04 16.90 8.92
N GLN A 36 -0.20 17.16 9.36
CA GLN A 36 -1.22 16.13 9.50
C GLN A 36 -1.58 15.50 8.14
N LYS A 37 -1.77 16.30 7.09
CA LYS A 37 -2.01 15.81 5.73
C LYS A 37 -0.85 14.96 5.21
N GLU A 38 0.39 15.36 5.51
CA GLU A 38 1.57 14.62 5.10
C GLU A 38 1.69 13.27 5.85
N ILE A 39 1.35 13.24 7.14
CA ILE A 39 1.25 11.99 7.92
C ILE A 39 0.18 11.07 7.32
N GLU A 40 -1.01 11.57 7.03
CA GLU A 40 -2.10 10.80 6.43
C GLU A 40 -1.70 10.24 5.05
N LYS A 41 -1.07 11.07 4.21
CA LYS A 41 -0.53 10.63 2.91
C LYS A 41 0.51 9.52 3.07
N ASN A 42 1.46 9.69 3.99
CA ASN A 42 2.51 8.69 4.24
C ASN A 42 1.92 7.38 4.79
N GLN A 43 0.95 7.44 5.69
CA GLN A 43 0.24 6.26 6.18
C GLN A 43 -0.51 5.54 5.06
N SER A 44 -1.16 6.29 4.16
CA SER A 44 -1.83 5.70 2.99
C SER A 44 -0.84 4.96 2.09
N ILE A 45 0.32 5.56 1.79
CA ILE A 45 1.38 4.94 0.97
C ILE A 45 1.90 3.66 1.64
N ILE A 46 2.13 3.70 2.95
CA ILE A 46 2.59 2.54 3.72
C ILE A 46 1.53 1.43 3.67
N ASN A 47 0.26 1.74 3.91
CA ASN A 47 -0.83 0.76 3.87
C ASN A 47 -1.02 0.16 2.47
N GLU A 48 -0.91 0.97 1.42
CA GLU A 48 -0.95 0.48 0.03
C GLU A 48 0.22 -0.47 -0.26
N ASN A 49 1.44 -0.12 0.16
CA ASN A 49 2.62 -0.98 0.00
C ASN A 49 2.51 -2.27 0.83
N LEU A 50 1.95 -2.21 2.04
CA LEU A 50 1.69 -3.40 2.86
C LEU A 50 0.65 -4.31 2.21
N ASN A 51 -0.41 -3.75 1.64
CA ASN A 51 -1.41 -4.52 0.89
C ASN A 51 -0.83 -5.11 -0.40
N LYS A 52 0.11 -4.42 -1.07
CA LYS A 52 0.91 -5.01 -2.17
C LYS A 52 1.86 -6.13 -1.70
N MET A 53 2.12 -6.22 -0.39
CA MET A 53 2.94 -7.26 0.23
C MET A 53 2.11 -8.37 0.91
N LYS A 54 0.78 -8.33 0.82
CA LYS A 54 -0.06 -9.43 1.33
C LYS A 54 -1.32 -9.62 0.48
N HIS A 55 -1.59 -10.86 0.08
CA HIS A 55 -2.86 -11.22 -0.53
C HIS A 55 -3.72 -12.01 0.44
N THR A 56 -5.01 -11.69 0.49
CA THR A 56 -5.96 -12.38 1.37
C THR A 56 -6.97 -13.15 0.54
N VAL A 57 -7.22 -14.40 0.94
CA VAL A 57 -8.24 -15.26 0.34
C VAL A 57 -9.19 -15.69 1.45
N LYS A 58 -10.44 -15.25 1.36
CA LYS A 58 -11.50 -15.67 2.28
C LYS A 58 -11.91 -17.11 1.95
N LEU A 59 -11.85 -17.97 2.95
CA LEU A 59 -12.22 -19.38 2.88
C LEU A 59 -13.56 -19.63 3.57
N PHE A 60 -14.13 -20.81 3.34
CA PHE A 60 -15.29 -21.30 4.08
C PHE A 60 -14.88 -21.80 5.48
N LYS A 61 -15.85 -21.93 6.38
CA LYS A 61 -15.59 -22.40 7.75
C LYS A 61 -15.14 -23.86 7.75
N GLY A 62 -14.17 -24.18 8.62
CA GLY A 62 -13.71 -25.56 8.84
C GLY A 62 -12.74 -26.08 7.78
N VAL A 63 -12.02 -25.20 7.08
CA VAL A 63 -10.88 -25.60 6.24
C VAL A 63 -9.66 -25.80 7.12
N ASP A 64 -9.14 -27.00 7.13
CA ASP A 64 -7.84 -27.29 7.73
C ASP A 64 -6.70 -26.94 6.76
N LYS A 65 -5.57 -26.49 7.29
CA LYS A 65 -4.40 -26.09 6.48
C LYS A 65 -3.84 -27.19 5.59
N GLU A 66 -4.02 -28.45 5.97
CA GLU A 66 -3.64 -29.62 5.15
C GLU A 66 -4.42 -29.74 3.83
N ASN A 67 -5.57 -29.08 3.75
CA ASN A 67 -6.45 -29.05 2.58
C ASN A 67 -6.17 -27.85 1.67
N ILE A 68 -5.19 -27.01 2.01
CA ILE A 68 -4.81 -25.80 1.27
C ILE A 68 -3.46 -26.03 0.60
N SER A 69 -3.41 -25.86 -0.73
CA SER A 69 -2.17 -25.75 -1.50
C SER A 69 -1.99 -24.31 -1.96
N VAL A 70 -0.78 -23.78 -1.76
CA VAL A 70 -0.35 -22.48 -2.31
C VAL A 70 0.85 -22.74 -3.19
N GLU A 71 0.76 -22.37 -4.47
CA GLU A 71 1.82 -22.60 -5.46
C GLU A 71 2.26 -21.27 -6.05
N GLU A 72 3.57 -21.04 -6.02
CA GLU A 72 4.24 -19.97 -6.77
C GLU A 72 4.67 -20.53 -8.12
N ALA A 73 4.23 -19.90 -9.21
CA ALA A 73 4.51 -20.31 -10.59
C ALA A 73 4.99 -19.10 -11.41
N VAL A 74 6.25 -19.18 -11.84
CA VAL A 74 6.90 -18.25 -12.75
C VAL A 74 6.62 -18.68 -14.18
N THR A 75 5.98 -17.79 -14.93
CA THR A 75 5.79 -17.92 -16.37
C THR A 75 6.76 -16.98 -17.10
N ALA A 76 6.87 -17.10 -18.43
CA ALA A 76 7.76 -16.25 -19.23
C ALA A 76 7.45 -14.74 -19.09
N ASN A 77 6.20 -14.38 -18.79
CA ASN A 77 5.74 -12.98 -18.77
C ASN A 77 5.46 -12.47 -17.37
N ASP A 78 5.14 -13.35 -16.42
CA ASP A 78 4.69 -12.95 -15.09
C ASP A 78 4.84 -14.06 -14.06
N THR A 79 4.80 -13.67 -12.79
CA THR A 79 4.78 -14.58 -11.65
C THR A 79 3.39 -14.61 -11.05
N ASN A 80 2.84 -15.81 -10.99
CA ASN A 80 1.52 -16.08 -10.47
C ASN A 80 1.58 -16.88 -9.18
N VAL A 81 0.65 -16.62 -8.28
CA VAL A 81 0.40 -17.44 -7.11
C VAL A 81 -0.99 -18.04 -7.26
N ARG A 82 -1.07 -19.37 -7.17
CA ARG A 82 -2.32 -20.13 -7.20
C ARG A 82 -2.61 -20.70 -5.82
N VAL A 83 -3.81 -20.45 -5.32
CA VAL A 83 -4.34 -20.98 -4.07
C VAL A 83 -5.43 -21.97 -4.43
N THR A 84 -5.19 -23.24 -4.10
CA THR A 84 -6.17 -24.32 -4.26
C THR A 84 -6.58 -24.82 -2.88
N VAL A 85 -7.89 -24.92 -2.63
CA VAL A 85 -8.43 -25.57 -1.44
C VAL A 85 -9.31 -26.72 -1.89
N LYS A 86 -8.97 -27.94 -1.46
CA LYS A 86 -9.76 -29.14 -1.73
C LYS A 86 -10.39 -29.61 -0.44
N GLN A 87 -11.71 -29.55 -0.34
CA GLN A 87 -12.35 -30.06 0.88
C GLN A 87 -12.30 -31.59 0.86
N LYS A 88 -11.77 -32.19 1.93
CA LYS A 88 -11.90 -33.63 2.13
C LYS A 88 -13.38 -33.93 2.35
N GLU A 89 -14.01 -34.65 1.42
CA GLU A 89 -15.39 -35.12 1.62
C GLU A 89 -15.45 -35.84 2.96
N LYS A 90 -16.27 -35.34 3.89
CA LYS A 90 -16.52 -36.06 5.13
C LYS A 90 -17.24 -37.34 4.73
N SER A 91 -16.52 -38.46 4.76
CA SER A 91 -17.05 -39.81 4.66
C SER A 91 -17.88 -40.11 5.93
N GLY A 92 -19.07 -39.50 6.00
CA GLY A 92 -19.95 -39.53 7.16
C GLY A 92 -21.39 -39.69 6.70
N ARG A 93 -21.88 -40.92 6.82
CA ARG A 93 -23.25 -41.35 6.58
C ARG A 93 -24.23 -40.52 7.45
N GLY A 94 -24.89 -39.53 6.87
CA GLY A 94 -26.07 -38.91 7.49
C GLY A 94 -26.18 -37.40 7.32
N SER A 95 -27.38 -37.00 6.88
CA SER A 95 -27.94 -35.64 6.84
C SER A 95 -27.59 -34.79 5.62
N ASN A 96 -28.59 -34.69 4.73
CA ASN A 96 -28.72 -33.68 3.69
C ASN A 96 -28.80 -32.29 4.32
N THR A 97 -27.67 -31.75 4.74
CA THR A 97 -27.48 -30.31 4.83
C THR A 97 -26.56 -29.95 3.69
N SER A 98 -27.13 -29.28 2.69
CA SER A 98 -26.46 -28.56 1.60
C SER A 98 -25.41 -27.62 2.20
N SER A 99 -24.28 -28.20 2.56
CA SER A 99 -23.08 -27.50 2.96
C SER A 99 -22.42 -27.24 1.62
N ASN A 100 -22.45 -25.99 1.20
CA ASN A 100 -21.89 -25.51 -0.06
C ASN A 100 -20.38 -25.83 -0.08
N SER A 101 -20.05 -27.09 -0.39
CA SER A 101 -18.69 -27.61 -0.50
C SER A 101 -18.17 -27.08 -1.82
N GLN A 102 -17.52 -25.93 -1.74
CA GLN A 102 -16.93 -25.29 -2.89
C GLN A 102 -15.43 -25.42 -2.76
N ASP A 103 -14.84 -26.25 -3.61
CA ASP A 103 -13.41 -26.16 -3.86
C ASP A 103 -13.07 -24.73 -4.29
N ILE A 104 -11.98 -24.19 -3.75
CA ILE A 104 -11.52 -22.84 -4.11
C ILE A 104 -10.31 -23.01 -5.01
N ASP A 105 -10.37 -22.37 -6.18
CA ASP A 105 -9.22 -22.20 -7.05
C ASP A 105 -9.11 -20.71 -7.41
N LYS A 106 -8.09 -20.05 -6.86
CA LYS A 106 -7.83 -18.63 -7.11
C LYS A 106 -6.40 -18.42 -7.52
N GLN A 107 -6.22 -17.57 -8.52
CA GLN A 107 -4.90 -17.16 -8.98
C GLN A 107 -4.78 -15.64 -8.95
N PHE A 108 -3.61 -15.14 -8.57
CA PHE A 108 -3.27 -13.73 -8.64
C PHE A 108 -1.81 -13.54 -9.07
N SER A 109 -1.55 -12.46 -9.80
CA SER A 109 -0.19 -12.06 -10.19
C SER A 109 0.47 -11.25 -9.08
N ILE A 110 1.78 -11.46 -8.90
CA ILE A 110 2.59 -10.72 -7.91
C ILE A 110 3.71 -9.87 -8.53
N GLY A 111 3.94 -10.02 -9.84
CA GLY A 111 5.08 -9.43 -10.56
C GLY A 111 6.39 -10.19 -10.35
N ASN A 112 7.36 -9.98 -11.24
CA ASN A 112 8.63 -10.71 -11.25
C ASN A 112 9.67 -10.18 -10.24
N ASP A 113 9.38 -9.08 -9.54
CA ASP A 113 10.24 -8.48 -8.51
C ASP A 113 9.87 -8.93 -7.08
N LYS A 114 8.87 -9.80 -6.96
CA LYS A 114 8.36 -10.31 -5.68
C LYS A 114 8.30 -11.82 -5.68
N LYS A 115 8.37 -12.37 -4.47
CA LYS A 115 8.17 -13.79 -4.19
C LYS A 115 7.31 -13.98 -2.96
N VAL A 116 6.71 -15.16 -2.82
CA VAL A 116 5.96 -15.56 -1.64
C VAL A 116 6.93 -15.81 -0.48
N LYS A 117 6.74 -15.06 0.60
CA LYS A 117 7.49 -15.22 1.85
C LYS A 117 6.94 -16.38 2.67
N LYS A 118 5.62 -16.36 2.91
CA LYS A 118 4.90 -17.37 3.70
C LYS A 118 3.40 -17.29 3.45
N ALA A 119 2.68 -18.37 3.74
CA ALA A 119 1.23 -18.39 3.78
C ALA A 119 0.76 -18.80 5.18
N VAL A 120 -0.23 -18.10 5.73
CA VAL A 120 -0.74 -18.31 7.10
C VAL A 120 -2.26 -18.40 7.06
N LEU A 121 -2.84 -19.40 7.73
CA LEU A 121 -4.28 -19.50 7.89
C LEU A 121 -4.71 -18.82 9.20
N GLU A 122 -5.36 -17.67 9.08
CA GLU A 122 -5.88 -16.88 10.20
C GLU A 122 -7.40 -17.06 10.29
N GLY A 123 -7.85 -18.06 11.05
CA GLY A 123 -9.25 -18.42 11.17
C GLY A 123 -9.85 -18.91 9.85
N ILE A 124 -10.64 -18.06 9.17
CA ILE A 124 -11.23 -18.35 7.85
C ILE A 124 -10.55 -17.60 6.71
N VAL A 125 -9.41 -16.94 6.96
CA VAL A 125 -8.71 -16.13 5.97
C VAL A 125 -7.32 -16.70 5.76
N LEU A 126 -7.00 -17.06 4.52
CA LEU A 126 -5.62 -17.35 4.13
C LEU A 126 -4.92 -16.04 3.78
N VAL A 127 -3.81 -15.76 4.45
CA VAL A 127 -2.96 -14.60 4.21
C VAL A 127 -1.65 -15.06 3.56
N VAL A 128 -1.43 -14.65 2.32
CA VAL A 128 -0.19 -14.91 1.56
C VAL A 128 0.68 -13.66 1.65
N TYR A 129 1.77 -13.75 2.39
CA TYR A 129 2.75 -12.66 2.53
C TYR A 129 3.77 -12.72 1.40
N LEU A 130 4.05 -11.57 0.80
CA LEU A 130 5.03 -11.38 -0.26
C LEU A 130 6.22 -10.58 0.27
N GLU A 131 7.37 -10.77 -0.35
CA GLU A 131 8.56 -9.95 -0.13
C GLU A 131 9.27 -9.68 -1.46
N LYS A 132 10.13 -8.66 -1.48
CA LYS A 132 10.98 -8.39 -2.65
C LYS A 132 11.94 -9.55 -2.86
N GLY A 133 12.07 -10.00 -4.10
CA GLY A 133 13.00 -11.07 -4.47
C GLY A 133 12.59 -11.78 -5.74
N SER A 134 13.47 -12.65 -6.22
CA SER A 134 13.19 -13.45 -7.42
C SER A 134 12.27 -14.62 -7.06
N PRO A 135 11.10 -14.74 -7.70
CA PRO A 135 10.20 -15.86 -7.49
C PRO A 135 10.75 -17.14 -8.10
N SER A 136 10.23 -18.29 -7.65
CA SER A 136 10.59 -19.59 -8.20
C SER A 136 9.39 -20.53 -8.23
N ASN A 137 9.44 -21.55 -9.08
CA ASN A 137 8.39 -22.56 -9.13
C ASN A 137 8.47 -23.44 -7.88
N ARG A 138 7.53 -23.26 -6.94
CA ARG A 138 7.49 -24.04 -5.69
C ARG A 138 6.12 -24.02 -5.02
N THR A 139 5.88 -25.05 -4.21
CA THR A 139 4.76 -25.09 -3.28
C THR A 139 5.15 -24.42 -1.96
N ILE A 140 4.24 -23.62 -1.40
CA ILE A 140 4.40 -22.89 -0.15
C ILE A 140 3.58 -23.61 0.92
N GLN A 141 4.26 -24.04 1.98
CA GLN A 141 3.60 -24.66 3.13
C GLN A 141 2.77 -23.62 3.88
N VAL A 142 1.51 -23.97 4.17
CA VAL A 142 0.61 -23.13 4.96
C VAL A 142 0.88 -23.38 6.45
N SER A 143 1.20 -22.30 7.17
CA SER A 143 1.42 -22.32 8.62
C SER A 143 0.12 -22.23 9.40
#